data_AF-E8U5G5-F1
#
_entry.id   AF-E8U5G5-F1
#
_cell.length_a   1.000
_cell.length_b   1.000
_cell.length_c   1.000
_cell.angle_alpha   90.00
_cell.angle_beta   90.00
_cell.angle_gamma   90.00
#
_symmetry.space_group_name_H-M   'P 1'
#
loop_
_entity.id
_entity.type
_entity.pdbx_description
1 polymer ?
#
loop_
_entity_poly.entity_id
_entity_poly.type
_entity_poly.pdbx_seq_one_letter_code
_entity_poly.pdbx_strand_id
1 'polypeptide(L)'
;MQPTFPVTLTFKFSLFTEVRVEGAQAQLLAVVKEKKFSLRDEVRVFADEARTQLAYTIRADGVLDWRATRRVRDAHGRELGALRAQGLRTALGARYDILGPDGQVAFTLADDHPWLGVLEGVIGAVPIIGDFVAVGFDYLVNPTYTVRDAAGTPAYRVRKRRSLFARRFVIEALTPPASEAELVVLALVQLVLRERERG
;
A
#
# COMPACT_ATOMS: atom_id res chain seq x y z
N MET A 1 6.66 -8.22 -13.51
CA MET A 1 7.19 -9.14 -12.48
C MET A 1 6.11 -10.18 -12.20
N GLN A 2 6.47 -11.44 -11.95
CA GLN A 2 5.50 -12.47 -11.55
C GLN A 2 5.60 -12.68 -10.04
N PRO A 3 4.72 -12.08 -9.21
CA PRO A 3 4.85 -12.17 -7.76
C PRO A 3 4.51 -13.58 -7.27
N THR A 4 5.42 -14.16 -6.50
CA THR A 4 5.18 -15.38 -5.71
C THR A 4 4.77 -14.97 -4.30
N PHE A 5 3.60 -15.37 -3.84
CA PHE A 5 3.08 -15.00 -2.52
C PHE A 5 3.55 -15.98 -1.43
N PRO A 6 3.77 -15.53 -0.17
CA PRO A 6 3.55 -14.17 0.31
C PRO A 6 4.60 -13.18 -0.18
N VAL A 7 4.18 -11.95 -0.49
CA VAL A 7 5.08 -10.86 -0.88
C VAL A 7 5.37 -9.99 0.34
N THR A 8 6.64 -9.72 0.60
CA THR A 8 7.12 -8.89 1.71
C THR A 8 7.65 -7.56 1.19
N LEU A 9 7.14 -6.46 1.74
CA LEU A 9 7.65 -5.11 1.54
C LEU A 9 8.47 -4.72 2.77
N THR A 10 9.78 -4.51 2.61
CA THR A 10 10.69 -4.12 3.68
C THR A 10 11.23 -2.72 3.46
N PHE A 11 10.99 -1.82 4.42
CA PHE A 11 11.49 -0.46 4.41
C PHE A 11 12.84 -0.39 5.09
N LYS A 12 13.86 0.13 4.40
CA LYS A 12 15.13 0.43 5.04
C LYS A 12 15.01 1.73 5.85
N PHE A 13 15.53 1.72 7.07
CA PHE A 13 15.62 2.90 7.93
C PHE A 13 16.71 3.83 7.36
N SER A 14 16.35 4.63 6.36
CA SER A 14 17.24 5.59 5.70
C SER A 14 16.55 6.93 5.53
N LEU A 15 17.36 7.98 5.38
CA LEU A 15 16.91 9.33 4.98
C LEU A 15 16.15 9.29 3.65
N PHE A 16 16.50 8.35 2.76
CA PHE A 16 15.79 8.08 1.51
C PHE A 16 14.69 7.04 1.70
N THR A 17 13.53 7.21 1.05
CA THR A 17 12.52 6.13 1.01
C THR A 17 12.99 5.04 0.05
N GLU A 18 13.46 3.93 0.60
CA GLU A 18 13.79 2.72 -0.15
C GLU A 18 12.92 1.56 0.37
N VAL A 19 12.28 0.86 -0.57
CA VAL A 19 11.44 -0.31 -0.27
C VAL A 19 11.96 -1.49 -1.09
N ARG A 20 12.24 -2.59 -0.40
CA ARG A 20 12.57 -3.87 -1.03
C ARG A 20 11.29 -4.71 -1.11
N VAL A 21 11.00 -5.23 -2.30
CA VAL A 21 9.85 -6.09 -2.59
C VAL A 21 10.38 -7.49 -2.82
N GLU A 22 9.99 -8.41 -1.95
CA GLU A 22 10.45 -9.81 -1.98
C GLU A 22 9.25 -10.72 -2.10
N GLY A 23 9.33 -11.73 -2.97
CA GLY A 23 8.33 -12.79 -3.06
C GLY A 23 8.56 -13.87 -2.01
N ALA A 24 7.92 -15.01 -2.23
CA ALA A 24 8.16 -16.20 -1.45
C ALA A 24 9.64 -16.60 -1.50
N GLN A 25 10.13 -17.25 -0.43
CA GLN A 25 11.53 -17.67 -0.29
C GLN A 25 12.56 -16.52 -0.43
N ALA A 26 12.17 -15.28 -0.10
CA ALA A 26 13.03 -14.09 -0.20
C ALA A 26 13.57 -13.81 -1.61
N GLN A 27 12.83 -14.25 -2.65
CA GLN A 27 13.12 -13.89 -4.03
C GLN A 27 12.98 -12.37 -4.20
N LEU A 28 14.03 -11.67 -4.64
CA LEU A 28 13.92 -10.27 -4.98
C LEU A 28 13.00 -10.08 -6.19
N LEU A 29 11.91 -9.33 -6.02
CA LEU A 29 10.99 -8.98 -7.10
C LEU A 29 11.24 -7.56 -7.60
N ALA A 30 11.51 -6.63 -6.68
CA ALA A 30 11.80 -5.26 -7.03
C ALA A 30 12.48 -4.46 -5.91
N VAL A 31 13.15 -3.37 -6.29
CA VAL A 31 13.65 -2.33 -5.38
C VAL A 31 13.04 -1.00 -5.78
N VAL A 32 12.41 -0.31 -4.83
CA VAL A 32 11.68 0.93 -5.05
C VAL A 32 12.47 2.08 -4.46
N LYS A 33 12.64 3.15 -5.24
CA LYS A 33 13.25 4.40 -4.78
C LYS A 33 12.34 5.57 -5.09
N GLU A 34 12.04 6.31 -4.05
CA GLU A 34 11.37 7.60 -4.16
C GLU A 34 12.41 8.72 -4.23
N LYS A 35 12.31 9.59 -5.23
CA LYS A 35 13.13 10.80 -5.28
C LYS A 35 12.42 11.90 -4.50
N LYS A 36 12.66 11.96 -3.19
CA LYS A 36 12.35 13.18 -2.42
C LYS A 36 13.13 14.34 -3.06
N PHE A 37 12.49 15.49 -3.29
CA PHE A 37 13.02 16.72 -3.92
C PHE A 37 12.86 16.93 -5.44
N SER A 38 11.96 16.23 -6.14
CA SER A 38 11.59 16.60 -7.52
C SER A 38 10.21 17.22 -7.56
N LEU A 39 10.00 18.30 -8.33
CA LEU A 39 8.71 18.95 -8.64
C LEU A 39 7.68 18.01 -9.32
N ARG A 40 7.96 16.71 -9.35
CA ARG A 40 7.20 15.63 -9.98
C ARG A 40 7.38 14.39 -9.09
N ASP A 41 6.36 14.03 -8.29
CA ASP A 41 6.37 12.80 -7.49
C ASP A 41 6.30 11.58 -8.42
N GLU A 42 7.48 11.12 -8.81
CA GLU A 42 7.68 9.89 -9.57
C GLU A 42 8.38 8.87 -8.68
N VAL A 43 7.74 7.72 -8.51
CA VAL A 43 8.33 6.54 -7.89
C VAL A 43 8.89 5.64 -8.98
N ARG A 44 10.14 5.22 -8.82
CA ARG A 44 10.82 4.32 -9.75
C ARG A 44 11.02 2.96 -9.09
N VAL A 45 10.65 1.91 -9.81
CA VAL A 45 10.73 0.52 -9.38
C VAL A 45 11.75 -0.19 -10.28
N PHE A 46 12.77 -0.77 -9.67
CA PHE A 46 13.89 -1.42 -10.35
C PHE A 46 13.82 -2.93 -10.15
N ALA A 47 14.28 -3.70 -11.14
CA ALA A 47 14.35 -5.16 -11.06
C ALA A 47 15.56 -5.68 -10.26
N ASP A 48 16.58 -4.84 -10.05
CA ASP A 48 17.86 -5.21 -9.45
C ASP A 48 18.24 -4.29 -8.26
N GLU A 49 19.06 -4.81 -7.34
CA GLU A 49 19.56 -4.04 -6.20
C GLU A 49 20.49 -2.88 -6.59
N ALA A 50 21.24 -3.06 -7.69
CA ALA A 50 22.13 -2.03 -8.21
C ALA A 50 21.35 -0.86 -8.86
N ARG A 51 20.03 -1.02 -9.05
CA ARG A 51 19.10 -0.01 -9.59
C ARG A 51 19.48 0.42 -11.02
N THR A 52 19.91 -0.56 -11.82
CA THR A 52 20.33 -0.37 -13.20
C THR A 52 19.20 -0.67 -14.19
N GLN A 53 18.26 -1.52 -13.81
CA GLN A 53 17.15 -2.00 -14.65
C GLN A 53 15.84 -1.42 -14.15
N LEU A 54 15.40 -0.31 -14.75
CA LEU A 54 14.08 0.25 -14.47
C LEU A 54 13.01 -0.71 -14.97
N ALA A 55 12.12 -1.15 -14.09
CA ALA A 55 11.03 -2.07 -14.40
C ALA A 55 9.68 -1.35 -14.50
N TYR A 56 9.40 -0.43 -13.57
CA TYR A 56 8.15 0.33 -13.55
C TYR A 56 8.34 1.78 -13.11
N THR A 57 7.39 2.62 -13.51
CA THR A 57 7.24 3.98 -13.02
C THR A 57 5.83 4.17 -12.48
N ILE A 58 5.72 4.84 -11.34
CA ILE A 58 4.44 5.26 -10.75
C ILE A 58 4.44 6.78 -10.69
N ARG A 59 3.49 7.42 -11.37
CA ARG A 59 3.42 8.88 -11.50
C ARG A 59 2.01 9.38 -11.20
N ALA A 60 1.92 10.49 -10.47
CA ALA A 60 0.66 11.20 -10.27
C ALA A 60 0.19 11.90 -11.56
N ASP A 61 -1.10 11.82 -11.85
CA ASP A 61 -1.75 12.63 -12.88
C ASP A 61 -2.12 14.02 -12.32
N GLY A 62 -1.73 15.07 -13.03
CA GLY A 62 -2.19 16.44 -12.75
C GLY A 62 -1.51 17.10 -11.55
N VAL A 63 -2.30 17.78 -10.72
CA VAL A 63 -1.81 18.53 -9.55
C VAL A 63 -1.37 17.54 -8.47
N LEU A 64 -0.23 17.84 -7.86
CA LEU A 64 0.37 17.05 -6.79
C LEU A 64 -0.40 17.18 -5.48
N ASP A 65 -1.59 16.57 -5.45
CA ASP A 65 -2.42 16.51 -4.26
C ASP A 65 -2.62 15.06 -3.80
N TRP A 66 -3.22 14.93 -2.62
CA TRP A 66 -3.52 13.64 -2.02
C TRP A 66 -4.64 12.87 -2.74
N ARG A 67 -5.35 13.51 -3.68
CA ARG A 67 -6.40 12.89 -4.51
C ARG A 67 -5.88 12.40 -5.85
N ALA A 68 -4.63 12.74 -6.19
CA ALA A 68 -4.05 12.40 -7.47
C ALA A 68 -4.08 10.88 -7.72
N THR A 69 -4.67 10.53 -8.86
CA THR A 69 -4.59 9.20 -9.44
C THR A 69 -3.15 8.94 -9.85
N ARG A 70 -2.57 7.85 -9.35
CA ARG A 70 -1.18 7.48 -9.63
C ARG A 70 -1.15 6.34 -10.63
N ARG A 71 -0.70 6.61 -11.85
CA ARG A 71 -0.61 5.63 -12.92
C ARG A 71 0.66 4.82 -12.83
N VAL A 72 0.52 3.52 -13.09
CA VAL A 72 1.60 2.53 -13.13
C VAL A 72 1.89 2.19 -14.59
N ARG A 73 3.15 2.34 -14.99
CA ARG A 73 3.64 1.98 -16.32
C ARG A 73 4.87 1.09 -16.25
N ASP A 74 5.03 0.19 -17.20
CA ASP A 74 6.26 -0.58 -17.35
C ASP A 74 7.40 0.26 -17.94
N ALA A 75 8.56 -0.37 -18.10
CA ALA A 75 9.76 0.21 -18.70
C ALA A 75 9.56 0.67 -20.16
N HIS A 76 8.59 0.09 -20.88
CA HIS A 76 8.26 0.45 -22.26
C HIS A 76 7.19 1.54 -22.35
N GLY A 77 6.67 2.00 -21.21
CA GLY A 77 5.62 3.01 -21.14
C GLY A 77 4.19 2.46 -21.29
N ARG A 78 4.01 1.14 -21.35
CA ARG A 78 2.68 0.52 -21.37
C ARG A 78 2.01 0.75 -20.01
N GLU A 79 0.75 1.18 -20.04
CA GLU A 79 -0.05 1.36 -18.84
C GLU A 79 -0.49 -0.01 -18.30
N LEU A 80 -0.18 -0.27 -17.03
CA LEU A 80 -0.63 -1.47 -16.31
C LEU A 80 -1.93 -1.19 -15.56
N GLY A 81 -2.14 0.07 -15.15
CA GLY A 81 -3.27 0.48 -14.34
C GLY A 81 -2.94 1.70 -13.50
N ALA A 82 -3.75 1.96 -12.46
CA ALA A 82 -3.56 3.10 -11.59
C ALA A 82 -4.08 2.87 -10.18
N LEU A 83 -3.56 3.63 -9.22
CA LEU A 83 -4.07 3.72 -7.86
C LEU A 83 -4.80 5.05 -7.67
N ARG A 84 -6.07 5.00 -7.26
CA ARG A 84 -6.89 6.19 -6.98
C ARG A 84 -7.40 6.14 -5.55
N ALA A 85 -7.22 7.22 -4.79
CA ALA A 85 -7.81 7.34 -3.47
C ALA A 85 -9.31 7.70 -3.59
N GLN A 86 -10.15 7.04 -2.79
CA GLN A 86 -11.56 7.38 -2.65
C GLN A 86 -11.79 8.23 -1.38
N GLY A 87 -12.59 9.30 -1.51
CA GLY A 87 -13.19 10.03 -0.38
C GLY A 87 -12.61 11.40 -0.04
N LEU A 88 -13.37 12.17 0.76
CA LEU A 88 -12.99 13.47 1.32
C LEU A 88 -12.96 13.41 2.87
N ARG A 89 -11.85 13.93 3.44
CA ARG A 89 -11.73 14.61 4.75
C ARG A 89 -11.43 13.86 6.06
N THR A 90 -11.22 12.56 6.14
CA THR A 90 -10.66 11.99 7.38
C THR A 90 -9.59 10.94 7.11
N ALA A 91 -8.48 11.00 7.85
CA ALA A 91 -7.35 10.07 7.77
C ALA A 91 -7.71 8.64 8.27
N LEU A 92 -9.01 8.33 8.39
CA LEU A 92 -9.59 7.18 9.06
C LEU A 92 -10.41 6.41 8.03
N GLY A 93 -9.99 5.19 7.69
CA GLY A 93 -10.71 4.34 6.72
C GLY A 93 -10.50 4.74 5.26
N ALA A 94 -9.31 5.17 4.88
CA ALA A 94 -8.98 5.47 3.48
C ALA A 94 -9.23 4.24 2.59
N ARG A 95 -10.13 4.40 1.60
CA ARG A 95 -10.35 3.40 0.55
C ARG A 95 -9.58 3.80 -0.69
N TYR A 96 -9.11 2.80 -1.42
CA TYR A 96 -8.39 3.00 -2.67
C TYR A 96 -8.95 2.07 -3.74
N ASP A 97 -9.09 2.60 -4.94
CA ASP A 97 -9.36 1.82 -6.14
C ASP A 97 -8.04 1.51 -6.83
N ILE A 98 -7.88 0.24 -7.21
CA ILE A 98 -6.86 -0.21 -8.13
C ILE A 98 -7.55 -0.37 -9.48
N LEU A 99 -7.25 0.54 -10.39
CA LEU A 99 -7.80 0.58 -11.74
C LEU A 99 -6.94 -0.28 -12.65
N GLY A 100 -7.57 -1.12 -13.47
CA GLY A 100 -6.92 -1.83 -14.56
C GLY A 100 -6.46 -0.89 -15.68
N PRO A 101 -5.81 -1.42 -16.73
CA PRO A 101 -5.33 -0.62 -17.87
C PRO A 101 -6.46 -0.02 -18.71
N ASP A 102 -7.67 -0.56 -18.60
CA ASP A 102 -8.91 -0.06 -19.19
C ASP A 102 -9.57 1.07 -18.37
N GLY A 103 -9.00 1.40 -17.20
CA GLY A 103 -9.51 2.40 -16.28
C GLY A 103 -10.68 1.91 -15.40
N GLN A 104 -11.09 0.65 -15.52
CA GLN A 104 -12.13 0.06 -14.67
C GLN A 104 -11.54 -0.38 -13.33
N VAL A 105 -12.37 -0.41 -12.29
CA VAL A 105 -11.95 -0.86 -10.96
C VAL A 105 -11.72 -2.37 -11.00
N ALA A 106 -10.45 -2.78 -10.93
CA ALA A 106 -10.08 -4.19 -10.84
C ALA A 106 -10.11 -4.68 -9.40
N PHE A 107 -9.65 -3.84 -8.46
CA PHE A 107 -9.69 -4.15 -7.03
C PHE A 107 -10.01 -2.90 -6.20
N THR A 108 -10.51 -3.15 -4.99
CA THR A 108 -10.66 -2.14 -3.96
C THR A 108 -9.84 -2.53 -2.74
N LEU A 109 -9.16 -1.57 -2.16
CA LEU A 109 -8.40 -1.73 -0.92
C LEU A 109 -9.09 -0.92 0.16
N ALA A 110 -9.34 -1.56 1.30
CA ALA A 110 -9.87 -0.90 2.48
C ALA A 110 -9.13 -1.38 3.74
N ASP A 111 -8.99 -0.48 4.71
CA ASP A 111 -8.70 -0.86 6.08
C ASP A 111 -9.88 -1.67 6.64
N ASP A 112 -9.58 -2.80 7.28
CA ASP A 112 -10.60 -3.67 7.86
C ASP A 112 -11.29 -3.02 9.09
N HIS A 113 -10.69 -2.00 9.72
CA HIS A 113 -11.12 -1.47 11.02
C HIS A 113 -11.07 0.07 11.11
N PRO A 114 -12.04 0.81 10.54
CA PRO A 114 -12.02 2.28 10.41
C PRO A 114 -12.37 3.10 11.68
N TRP A 115 -12.25 2.54 12.89
CA TRP A 115 -12.99 3.03 14.07
C TRP A 115 -12.32 4.10 14.95
N LEU A 116 -11.12 4.61 14.62
CA LEU A 116 -10.48 5.68 15.41
C LEU A 116 -11.23 7.04 15.37
N GLY A 117 -12.28 7.18 14.53
CA GLY A 117 -13.19 8.33 14.53
C GLY A 117 -14.36 8.26 15.53
N VAL A 118 -14.56 7.13 16.22
CA VAL A 118 -15.66 6.97 17.19
C VAL A 118 -15.24 7.44 18.59
N LEU A 119 -13.95 7.63 18.85
CA LEU A 119 -13.44 7.93 20.18
C LEU A 119 -13.50 9.42 20.58
N GLU A 120 -13.62 10.35 19.64
CA GLU A 120 -13.81 11.78 20.00
C GLU A 120 -15.18 12.04 20.68
N GLY A 121 -16.18 11.18 20.42
CA GLY A 121 -17.51 11.31 21.03
C GLY A 121 -17.70 10.58 22.37
N VAL A 122 -16.83 9.63 22.72
CA VAL A 122 -17.04 8.71 23.87
C VAL A 122 -16.10 9.01 25.05
N ILE A 123 -15.05 9.82 24.86
CA ILE A 123 -14.11 10.22 25.93
C ILE A 123 -14.76 11.09 27.03
N GLY A 124 -16.02 11.53 26.84
CA GLY A 124 -16.70 12.41 27.79
C GLY A 124 -17.32 11.78 29.04
N ALA A 125 -17.51 10.44 29.17
CA ALA A 125 -18.52 9.97 30.14
C ALA A 125 -18.36 8.62 30.88
N VAL A 126 -17.33 7.77 30.70
CA VAL A 126 -17.36 6.42 31.35
C VAL A 126 -16.02 5.96 31.96
N PRO A 127 -15.99 5.58 33.26
CA PRO A 127 -14.80 5.09 33.99
C PRO A 127 -14.46 3.60 33.73
N ILE A 128 -14.67 3.09 32.51
CA ILE A 128 -14.31 1.71 32.10
C ILE A 128 -13.18 1.79 31.07
N ILE A 129 -12.07 2.41 31.46
CA ILE A 129 -10.97 2.75 30.53
C ILE A 129 -10.05 1.53 30.27
N GLY A 130 -10.03 0.52 31.14
CA GLY A 130 -9.09 -0.60 31.06
C GLY A 130 -9.25 -1.49 29.82
N ASP A 131 -10.44 -2.06 29.61
CA ASP A 131 -10.67 -3.07 28.57
C ASP A 131 -10.75 -2.46 27.16
N PHE A 132 -11.29 -1.24 27.01
CA PHE A 132 -11.30 -0.51 25.74
C PHE A 132 -9.90 -0.04 25.32
N VAL A 133 -9.03 0.31 26.28
CA VAL A 133 -7.62 0.62 25.99
C VAL A 133 -6.85 -0.64 25.62
N ALA A 134 -7.10 -1.79 26.25
CA ALA A 134 -6.43 -3.05 25.89
C ALA A 134 -6.80 -3.51 24.46
N VAL A 135 -8.10 -3.50 24.13
CA VAL A 135 -8.60 -3.79 22.77
C VAL A 135 -8.03 -2.77 21.79
N GLY A 136 -8.12 -1.45 22.07
CA GLY A 136 -7.57 -0.43 21.19
C GLY A 136 -6.04 -0.44 21.04
N PHE A 137 -5.31 -0.85 22.06
CA PHE A 137 -3.86 -0.96 22.03
C PHE A 137 -3.43 -2.12 21.13
N ASP A 138 -4.01 -3.32 21.30
CA ASP A 138 -3.73 -4.50 20.45
C ASP A 138 -4.04 -4.27 18.96
N TYR A 139 -4.99 -3.37 18.63
CA TYR A 139 -5.30 -3.01 17.24
C TYR A 139 -4.47 -1.85 16.69
N LEU A 140 -4.03 -0.91 17.53
CA LEU A 140 -2.98 0.07 17.17
C LEU A 140 -1.64 -0.62 16.85
N VAL A 141 -1.46 -1.85 17.35
CA VAL A 141 -0.25 -2.65 17.23
C VAL A 141 -0.10 -3.31 15.84
N ASN A 142 -1.17 -3.73 15.16
CA ASN A 142 -1.11 -4.53 13.91
C ASN A 142 -2.25 -4.21 12.89
N PRO A 143 -2.20 -3.09 12.15
CA PRO A 143 -3.20 -2.80 11.13
C PRO A 143 -3.19 -3.83 9.99
N THR A 144 -4.40 -4.22 9.55
CA THR A 144 -4.64 -5.17 8.47
C THR A 144 -5.53 -4.52 7.41
N TYR A 145 -5.15 -4.69 6.14
CA TYR A 145 -5.92 -4.19 5.00
C TYR A 145 -6.35 -5.38 4.15
N THR A 146 -7.56 -5.32 3.61
CA THR A 146 -8.06 -6.32 2.67
C THR A 146 -8.18 -5.69 1.28
N VAL A 147 -7.60 -6.38 0.29
CA VAL A 147 -7.83 -6.12 -1.12
C VAL A 147 -8.95 -7.04 -1.58
N ARG A 148 -10.02 -6.45 -2.09
CA ARG A 148 -11.17 -7.15 -2.67
C ARG A 148 -11.15 -7.01 -4.19
N ASP A 149 -11.54 -8.05 -4.91
CA ASP A 149 -11.77 -7.97 -6.35
C ASP A 149 -13.00 -7.11 -6.70
N ALA A 150 -13.28 -6.96 -7.99
CA ALA A 150 -14.45 -6.23 -8.49
C ALA A 150 -15.80 -6.82 -8.02
N ALA A 151 -15.85 -8.11 -7.65
CA ALA A 151 -17.03 -8.75 -7.09
C ALA A 151 -17.16 -8.55 -5.57
N GLY A 152 -16.19 -7.91 -4.92
CA GLY A 152 -16.14 -7.69 -3.47
C GLY A 152 -15.56 -8.88 -2.69
N THR A 153 -15.04 -9.90 -3.37
CA THR A 153 -14.43 -11.07 -2.72
C THR A 153 -13.02 -10.72 -2.24
N PRO A 154 -12.65 -11.03 -0.98
CA PRO A 154 -11.28 -10.86 -0.50
C PRO A 154 -10.28 -11.67 -1.34
N ALA A 155 -9.40 -10.98 -2.06
CA ALA A 155 -8.39 -11.58 -2.92
C ALA A 155 -7.00 -11.58 -2.26
N TYR A 156 -6.66 -10.50 -1.54
CA TYR A 156 -5.40 -10.39 -0.81
C TYR A 156 -5.59 -9.77 0.57
N ARG A 157 -4.70 -10.11 1.49
CA ARG A 157 -4.62 -9.51 2.82
C ARG A 157 -3.23 -8.94 3.05
N VAL A 158 -3.17 -7.72 3.56
CA VAL A 158 -1.93 -7.01 3.87
C VAL A 158 -1.84 -6.84 5.37
N ARG A 159 -0.77 -7.35 5.97
CA ARG A 159 -0.50 -7.24 7.40
C ARG A 159 0.74 -6.39 7.62
N LYS A 160 0.65 -5.35 8.44
CA LYS A 160 1.82 -4.63 8.92
C LYS A 160 2.45 -5.44 10.07
N ARG A 161 3.65 -5.97 9.87
CA ARG A 161 4.42 -6.62 10.92
C ARG A 161 5.23 -5.57 11.66
N ARG A 162 5.10 -5.54 12.99
CA ARG A 162 6.07 -4.85 13.84
C ARG A 162 7.43 -5.51 13.65
N SER A 163 8.42 -4.75 13.23
CA SER A 163 9.83 -5.14 13.31
C SER A 163 10.55 -3.99 13.98
N LEU A 164 11.38 -4.32 14.99
CA LEU A 164 12.05 -3.35 15.86
C LEU A 164 13.00 -2.40 15.09
N PHE A 165 13.39 -2.75 13.85
CA PHE A 165 14.36 -2.02 13.05
C PHE A 165 13.87 -1.63 11.64
N ALA A 166 12.76 -2.19 11.17
CA ALA A 166 12.22 -1.96 9.82
C ALA A 166 10.69 -2.05 9.81
N ARG A 167 10.00 -1.11 9.16
CA ARG A 167 8.56 -1.23 8.86
C ARG A 167 8.43 -2.35 7.80
N ARG A 168 7.76 -3.47 8.13
CA ARG A 168 7.58 -4.63 7.22
C ARG A 168 6.10 -4.85 6.96
N PHE A 169 5.73 -5.05 5.69
CA PHE A 169 4.37 -5.39 5.28
C PHE A 169 4.39 -6.73 4.57
N VAL A 170 3.44 -7.60 4.88
CA VAL A 170 3.31 -8.92 4.27
C VAL A 170 1.97 -8.99 3.55
N ILE A 171 2.01 -9.35 2.28
CA ILE A 171 0.86 -9.51 1.39
C ILE A 171 0.64 -11.00 1.20
N GLU A 172 -0.52 -11.48 1.62
CA GLU A 172 -0.97 -12.86 1.51
C GLU A 172 -2.07 -12.94 0.44
N ALA A 173 -1.97 -13.88 -0.49
CA ALA A 173 -3.07 -14.19 -1.40
C ALA A 173 -4.09 -15.07 -0.65
N LEU A 174 -5.37 -14.69 -0.71
CA LEU A 174 -6.48 -15.43 -0.09
C LEU A 174 -7.16 -16.37 -1.08
N THR A 175 -7.05 -16.04 -2.37
CA THR A 175 -7.50 -16.83 -3.51
C THR A 175 -6.31 -17.04 -4.46
N PRO A 176 -6.39 -17.97 -5.44
CA PRO A 176 -5.38 -18.06 -6.49
C PRO A 176 -5.10 -16.68 -7.11
N PRO A 177 -3.83 -16.25 -7.23
CA PRO A 177 -3.49 -14.91 -7.71
C PRO A 177 -4.07 -14.62 -9.10
N ALA A 178 -4.71 -13.48 -9.24
CA ALA A 178 -5.23 -13.00 -10.51
C ALA A 178 -4.11 -12.59 -11.47
N SER A 179 -4.41 -12.41 -12.76
CA SER A 179 -3.48 -11.89 -13.77
C SER A 179 -2.89 -10.52 -13.39
N GLU A 180 -3.63 -9.74 -12.62
CA GLU A 180 -3.29 -8.40 -12.16
C GLU A 180 -2.54 -8.40 -10.82
N ALA A 181 -2.10 -9.55 -10.30
CA ALA A 181 -1.38 -9.64 -9.03
C ALA A 181 -0.17 -8.69 -8.96
N GLU A 182 0.52 -8.53 -10.08
CA GLU A 182 1.60 -7.55 -10.24
C GLU A 182 1.15 -6.11 -9.96
N LEU A 183 0.03 -5.70 -10.54
CA LEU A 183 -0.55 -4.36 -10.34
C LEU A 183 -0.95 -4.16 -8.88
N VAL A 184 -1.49 -5.20 -8.23
CA VAL A 184 -1.83 -5.15 -6.79
C VAL A 184 -0.58 -4.91 -5.94
N VAL A 185 0.53 -5.59 -6.21
CA VAL A 185 1.79 -5.38 -5.49
C VAL A 185 2.30 -3.95 -5.70
N LEU A 186 2.28 -3.43 -6.92
CA LEU A 186 2.72 -2.05 -7.24
C LEU A 186 1.82 -0.99 -6.58
N ALA A 187 0.50 -1.21 -6.57
CA ALA A 187 -0.46 -0.36 -5.87
C ALA A 187 -0.20 -0.34 -4.36
N LEU A 188 0.09 -1.50 -3.75
CA LEU A 188 0.41 -1.60 -2.34
C LEU A 188 1.75 -0.94 -1.99
N VAL A 189 2.77 -1.07 -2.84
CA VAL A 189 4.02 -0.30 -2.72
C VAL A 189 3.70 1.19 -2.64
N GLN A 190 2.90 1.71 -3.57
CA GLN A 190 2.53 3.13 -3.60
C GLN A 190 1.72 3.57 -2.39
N LEU A 191 0.80 2.73 -1.92
CA LEU A 191 0.04 2.98 -0.69
C LEU A 191 1.00 3.12 0.50
N VAL A 192 1.92 2.18 0.68
CA VAL A 192 2.79 2.20 1.86
C VAL A 192 3.77 3.36 1.84
N LEU A 193 4.27 3.74 0.66
CA LEU A 193 5.07 4.97 0.49
C LEU A 193 4.29 6.20 0.99
N ARG A 194 3.03 6.32 0.57
CA ARG A 194 2.13 7.41 0.97
C ARG A 194 1.85 7.41 2.48
N GLU A 195 1.63 6.23 3.07
CA GLU A 195 1.38 6.13 4.51
C GLU A 195 2.58 6.63 5.33
N ARG A 196 3.81 6.46 4.84
CA ARG A 196 5.01 7.03 5.45
C ARG A 196 5.06 8.56 5.35
N GLU A 197 4.63 9.14 4.23
CA GLU A 197 4.60 10.59 4.06
C GLU A 197 3.59 11.27 4.99
N ARG A 198 2.56 10.54 5.43
CA ARG A 198 1.52 11.03 6.34
C ARG A 198 1.89 10.91 7.83
N GLY A 199 2.90 10.11 8.20
CA GLY A 199 3.42 9.92 9.57
C GLY A 199 3.60 8.46 10.00
#